data_AF-A0A0Q6RXZ8-F1
#
_entry.id   AF-A0A0Q6RXZ8-F1
#
_cell.length_a   1.000
_cell.length_b   1.000
_cell.length_c   1.000
_cell.angle_alpha   90.00
_cell.angle_beta   90.00
_cell.angle_gamma   90.00
#
_symmetry.space_group_name_H-M   'P 1'
#
loop_
_entity.id
_entity.type
_entity.pdbx_description
1 polymer ?
#
loop_
_entity_poly.entity_id
_entity_poly.type
_entity_poly.pdbx_seq_one_letter_code
_entity_poly.pdbx_strand_id
1 'polypeptide(L)' 'MLAVPCYEPGYTLVEKLHTISTKYREQQETGQFPANFLRHYYNVFCLLDQPEVQDFIGTEAHVVHKNHPEG' A
#
# COMPACT_ATOMS: atom_id res chain seq x y z
N MET A 1 26.30 -2.98 -13.03
CA MET A 1 25.31 -3.79 -12.30
C MET A 1 24.10 -2.89 -12.16
N LEU A 2 23.04 -3.10 -12.94
CA LEU A 2 21.85 -2.25 -12.93
C LEU A 2 21.22 -2.39 -11.54
N ALA A 3 21.42 -1.38 -10.69
CA ALA A 3 20.70 -1.25 -9.44
C ALA A 3 19.23 -1.01 -9.81
N VAL A 4 18.48 -2.11 -9.95
CA VAL A 4 17.04 -2.05 -9.75
C VAL A 4 16.90 -1.47 -8.34
N PRO A 5 16.31 -0.26 -8.17
CA PRO A 5 16.07 0.24 -6.83
C PRO A 5 15.27 -0.85 -6.13
N CYS A 6 15.86 -1.48 -5.09
CA CYS A 6 15.20 -2.54 -4.35
C CYS A 6 13.83 -2.01 -3.96
N TYR A 7 12.81 -2.63 -4.56
CA TYR A 7 11.43 -2.24 -4.39
C TYR A 7 11.06 -2.67 -2.98
N GLU A 8 11.15 -1.73 -2.04
CA GLU A 8 10.91 -1.97 -0.62
C GLU A 8 9.43 -2.39 -0.44
N PRO A 9 9.16 -3.67 -0.09
CA PRO A 9 7.79 -4.23 -0.08
C PRO A 9 6.82 -3.46 0.83
N GLY A 10 7.35 -2.80 1.87
CA GLY A 10 6.61 -1.90 2.73
C GLY A 10 6.01 -0.69 2.00
N TYR A 11 6.76 -0.05 1.10
CA TYR A 11 6.25 1.07 0.31
C TYR A 11 5.21 0.62 -0.73
N THR A 12 5.40 -0.56 -1.30
CA THR A 12 4.40 -1.20 -2.17
C THR A 12 3.07 -1.39 -1.45
N LEU A 13 3.10 -1.82 -0.18
CA LEU A 13 1.90 -1.96 0.63
C LEU A 13 1.20 -0.60 0.78
N VAL A 14 1.94 0.46 1.11
CA VAL A 14 1.40 1.83 1.26
C VAL A 14 0.74 2.31 -0.04
N GLU A 15 1.39 2.15 -1.19
CA GLU A 15 0.85 2.53 -2.50
C GLU A 15 -0.43 1.75 -2.85
N LYS A 16 -0.45 0.44 -2.56
CA LYS A 16 -1.65 -0.39 -2.79
C LYS A 16 -2.79 0.00 -1.87
N LEU A 17 -2.52 0.28 -0.60
CA LEU A 17 -3.53 0.77 0.35
C LEU A 17 -4.08 2.13 -0.07
N HIS A 18 -3.23 3.05 -0.54
CA HIS A 18 -3.68 4.33 -1.09
C HIS A 18 -4.63 4.13 -2.29
N THR A 19 -4.25 3.25 -3.22
CA THR A 19 -5.08 2.92 -4.39
C THR A 19 -6.44 2.33 -3.99
N ILE A 20 -6.46 1.41 -3.02
CA ILE A 20 -7.70 0.82 -2.50
C ILE A 20 -8.57 1.89 -1.84
N SER A 21 -7.98 2.78 -1.05
CA SER A 21 -8.68 3.87 -0.36
C SER A 21 -9.37 4.81 -1.36
N THR A 22 -8.67 5.21 -2.42
CA THR A 22 -9.25 6.05 -3.49
C THR A 22 -10.40 5.36 -4.19
N LYS A 23 -10.22 4.09 -4.60
CA LYS A 23 -11.26 3.30 -5.26
C LYS A 23 -12.45 3.01 -4.35
N TYR A 24 -12.23 2.86 -3.05
CA TYR A 24 -13.28 2.68 -2.06
C TYR A 24 -14.11 3.95 -1.93
N ARG A 25 -13.49 5.13 -1.89
CA ARG A 25 -14.21 6.41 -1.87
C ARG A 25 -15.04 6.61 -3.14
N GLU A 26 -14.47 6.31 -4.32
CA GLU A 26 -15.22 6.31 -5.59
C GLU A 26 -16.41 5.33 -5.56
N GLN A 27 -16.23 4.14 -4.98
CA GLN A 27 -17.30 3.15 -4.82
C GLN A 27 -18.41 3.65 -3.87
N GLN A 28 -18.06 4.38 -2.82
CA GLN A 28 -19.04 4.96 -1.90
C GLN A 28 -19.82 6.12 -2.53
N GLU A 29 -19.19 6.90 -3.41
CA GLU A 29 -19.84 8.00 -4.12
C GLU A 29 -20.73 7.51 -5.27
N THR A 30 -20.28 6.50 -6.02
CA THR A 30 -20.97 6.02 -7.22
C THR A 30 -21.88 4.81 -6.99
N GLY A 31 -21.69 4.09 -5.88
CA GLY A 31 -22.32 2.80 -5.60
C GLY A 31 -21.82 1.65 -6.48
N GLN A 32 -20.86 1.89 -7.38
CA GLN A 32 -20.37 0.90 -8.32
C GLN A 32 -19.02 0.34 -7.86
N PHE A 33 -18.86 -0.97 -7.96
CA PHE A 33 -17.57 -1.61 -7.70
C PHE A 33 -16.63 -1.41 -8.89
N PRO A 34 -15.44 -0.83 -8.69
CA PRO A 34 -14.42 -0.77 -9.73
C PRO A 34 -14.02 -2.18 -10.17
N ALA A 35 -13.68 -2.35 -11.45
CA ALA A 35 -13.19 -3.63 -11.95
C ALA A 35 -11.97 -4.09 -11.14
N ASN A 36 -11.93 -5.38 -10.80
CA ASN A 36 -10.86 -6.01 -10.01
C ASN A 36 -10.68 -5.47 -8.58
N PHE A 37 -11.66 -4.76 -8.00
CA PHE A 37 -11.57 -4.21 -6.65
C PHE A 37 -11.19 -5.25 -5.60
N LEU A 38 -11.84 -6.42 -5.60
CA LEU A 38 -11.52 -7.52 -4.68
C LEU A 38 -10.11 -8.11 -4.87
N ARG A 39 -9.56 -8.05 -6.09
CA ARG A 39 -8.19 -8.54 -6.35
C ARG A 39 -7.15 -7.65 -5.68
N HIS A 40 -7.44 -6.37 -5.46
CA HIS A 40 -6.55 -5.50 -4.69
C HIS A 40 -6.47 -5.91 -3.23
N TYR A 41 -7.57 -6.34 -2.61
CA TYR A 41 -7.55 -6.90 -1.25
C TYR A 41 -6.76 -8.20 -1.17
N TYR A 42 -6.87 -9.08 -2.17
CA TYR A 42 -6.06 -10.29 -2.23
C TYR A 42 -4.56 -9.98 -2.33
N ASN A 43 -4.17 -9.00 -3.15
CA ASN A 43 -2.77 -8.57 -3.24
C ASN A 43 -2.26 -8.01 -1.89
N VAL A 44 -3.08 -7.25 -1.16
CA VAL A 44 -2.73 -6.77 0.19
C VAL A 44 -2.59 -7.94 1.16
N PHE A 45 -3.49 -8.91 1.12
CA PHE A 45 -3.39 -10.11 1.94
C PHE A 45 -2.08 -10.87 1.69
N CYS A 46 -1.70 -11.07 0.42
CA CYS A 46 -0.41 -11.69 0.08
C CYS A 46 0.80 -10.86 0.53
N LEU A 47 0.70 -9.52 0.52
CA LEU A 47 1.77 -8.66 1.03
C LEU A 47 1.89 -8.75 2.56
N LEU A 48 0.77 -8.84 3.29
CA LEU A 48 0.77 -8.99 4.75
C LEU A 48 1.36 -10.34 5.21
N ASP A 49 1.40 -11.34 4.33
CA ASP A 49 2.03 -12.64 4.60
C ASP A 49 3.57 -12.58 4.50
N GLN A 50 4.14 -11.48 3.99
CA GLN A 50 5.59 -11.31 3.87
C GLN A 50 6.21 -10.81 5.19
N PRO A 51 7.25 -11.49 5.73
CA PRO A 51 7.93 -11.07 6.96
C PRO A 51 8.47 -9.65 6.88
N GLU A 52 9.03 -9.24 5.74
CA GLU A 52 9.57 -7.89 5.51
C GLU A 52 8.48 -6.81 5.64
N VAL A 53 7.26 -7.14 5.23
CA VAL A 53 6.10 -6.26 5.36
C VAL A 53 5.61 -6.23 6.81
N GLN A 54 5.60 -7.38 7.50
CA GLN A 54 5.24 -7.43 8.92
C GLN A 54 6.25 -6.64 9.79
N ASP A 55 7.54 -6.74 9.49
CA ASP A 55 8.61 -6.00 10.17
C ASP A 55 8.57 -4.49 9.85
N PHE A 56 8.10 -4.14 8.65
CA PHE A 56 7.86 -2.74 8.25
C PHE A 56 6.63 -2.12 8.93
N ILE A 57 5.56 -2.90 9.13
CA ILE A 57 4.34 -2.45 9.80
C ILE A 57 4.61 -2.36 11.31
N GLY A 58 4.90 -1.16 11.79
CA GLY A 58 5.11 -0.89 13.23
C GLY A 58 6.54 -0.47 13.58
N THR A 59 7.47 -0.46 12.62
CA THR A 59 8.79 0.17 12.79
C THR A 59 8.72 1.69 12.62
N GLU A 60 9.65 2.41 13.28
CA GLU A 60 9.75 3.89 13.22
C GLU A 60 9.91 4.44 11.79
N ALA A 61 10.41 3.63 10.84
CA ALA A 61 10.49 4.00 9.42
C ALA A 61 9.12 4.39 8.82
N HIS A 62 8.02 3.76 9.27
CA HIS A 62 6.66 4.16 8.89
C HIS A 62 6.29 5.55 9.49
N VAL A 63 6.77 5.85 10.70
CA VAL A 63 6.46 7.10 11.41
C VAL A 63 7.23 8.28 10.81
N VAL A 64 8.48 8.06 10.36
CA VAL A 64 9.31 9.10 9.73
C VAL A 64 8.72 9.57 8.39
N HIS A 65 8.07 8.71 7.60
CA HIS A 65 7.38 9.11 6.37
C HIS A 65 6.08 9.90 6.62
N LYS A 66 5.45 9.78 7.80
CA LYS A 66 4.26 10.58 8.16
C LYS A 66 4.61 12.01 8.60
N ASN A 67 5.86 12.24 9.00
CA ASN A 67 6.33 13.50 9.59
C ASN A 67 7.28 14.29 8.67
N HIS A 68 7.39 13.97 7.38
CA HIS A 68 8.01 14.90 6.43
C HIS A 68 6.93 15.83 5.86
N PRO A 69 6.86 17.10 6.32
CA PRO A 69 6.09 18.11 5.62
C PRO A 69 6.86 18.38 4.31
N GLU A 70 6.31 17.93 3.19
CA GLU A 70 6.74 18.44 1.88
C GLU A 70 6.35 19.93 1.86
N GLY A 71 7.35 20.78 2.05
CA GLY A 71 7.28 22.22 1.80
C GLY A 71 7.52 22.53 0.33
#